data_AF-A0ABD0PL20-F1
#
_entry.id   AF-A0ABD0PL20-F1
#
_cell.length_a   1.000
_cell.length_b   1.000
_cell.length_c   1.000
_cell.angle_alpha   90.00
_cell.angle_beta   90.00
_cell.angle_gamma   90.00
#
_symmetry.space_group_name_H-M   'P 1'
#
loop_
_entity.id
_entity.type
_entity.pdbx_description
1 polymer ?
#
loop_
_entity_poly.entity_id
_entity_poly.type
_entity_poly.pdbx_seq_one_letter_code
_entity_poly.pdbx_strand_id
1 'polypeptide(L)'
;KHLAELGLTEAVDKSKADLSNISGKKDLYLANVFHASALEWDTEGNPFDTSIYGSEKIRNPKLFYADHPFIFLVKDNKTNSILFIGRLVRPKGDKMRDE
;
A
#
# COMPACT_ATOMS: atom_id res chain seq x y z
N LYS A 1 -17.73 0.15 -3.61
CA LYS A 1 -17.83 -1.29 -3.95
C LYS A 1 -17.14 -2.16 -2.90
N HIS A 2 -15.81 -2.18 -2.79
CA HIS A 2 -15.09 -3.07 -1.87
C HIS A 2 -15.55 -3.01 -0.40
N LEU A 3 -15.70 -1.81 0.18
CA LEU A 3 -16.18 -1.68 1.57
C LEU A 3 -17.61 -2.21 1.76
N ALA A 4 -18.47 -2.08 0.76
CA ALA A 4 -19.84 -2.60 0.81
C ALA A 4 -19.85 -4.14 0.76
N GLU A 5 -18.97 -4.74 -0.05
CA GLU A 5 -18.76 -6.20 -0.08
C GLU A 5 -18.21 -6.74 1.24
N LEU A 6 -17.46 -5.91 1.99
CA LEU A 6 -17.00 -6.21 3.35
C LEU A 6 -18.05 -5.94 4.44
N GLY A 7 -19.25 -5.46 4.09
CA GLY A 7 -20.38 -5.29 5.02
C GLY A 7 -20.84 -3.85 5.25
N LEU A 8 -20.13 -2.83 4.73
CA LEU A 8 -20.54 -1.43 4.84
C LEU A 8 -21.65 -1.09 3.83
N THR A 9 -22.78 -1.78 3.91
CA THR A 9 -23.85 -1.75 2.90
C THR A 9 -24.82 -0.58 3.07
N GLU A 10 -25.25 -0.28 4.31
CA GLU A 10 -26.22 0.80 4.56
C GLU A 10 -25.64 2.19 4.32
N ALA A 11 -24.39 2.44 4.74
CA ALA A 11 -23.77 3.76 4.62
C ALA A 11 -23.65 4.24 3.16
N VAL A 12 -23.49 3.31 2.20
CA VAL A 12 -23.36 3.63 0.78
C VAL A 12 -24.69 3.62 0.02
N ASP A 13 -25.79 3.21 0.67
CA ASP A 13 -27.13 3.20 0.10
C ASP A 13 -27.87 4.48 0.50
N LYS A 14 -28.16 5.34 -0.48
CA LYS A 14 -28.83 6.62 -0.26
C LYS A 14 -30.19 6.49 0.47
N SER A 15 -30.88 5.36 0.33
CA SER A 15 -32.18 5.14 0.95
C SER A 15 -32.11 4.59 2.38
N LYS A 16 -30.96 4.03 2.77
CA LYS A 16 -30.78 3.35 4.07
C LYS A 16 -29.78 4.04 4.99
N ALA A 17 -28.88 4.87 4.45
CA ALA A 17 -27.85 5.53 5.23
C ALA A 17 -28.47 6.42 6.33
N ASP A 18 -28.07 6.18 7.59
CA ASP A 18 -28.31 7.10 8.69
C ASP A 18 -26.99 7.75 9.11
N LEU A 19 -26.77 8.95 8.57
CA LEU A 19 -25.66 9.83 8.93
C LEU A 19 -26.15 11.08 9.68
N SER A 20 -27.23 10.93 10.47
CA SER A 20 -27.87 12.03 11.22
C SER A 20 -26.92 12.68 12.24
N ASN A 21 -25.99 11.93 12.84
CA ASN A 21 -24.98 12.48 13.74
C ASN A 21 -23.96 13.41 13.04
N ILE A 22 -23.93 13.44 11.70
CA ILE A 22 -23.07 14.36 10.93
C ILE A 22 -23.81 15.67 10.59
N SER A 23 -25.07 15.58 10.13
CA SER A 23 -25.79 16.75 9.59
C SER A 23 -27.25 16.90 10.01
N GLY A 24 -27.82 15.91 10.69
CA GLY A 24 -29.26 15.84 11.01
C GLY A 24 -30.18 15.55 9.83
N LYS A 25 -29.68 15.55 8.59
CA LYS A 25 -30.46 15.27 7.39
C LYS A 25 -30.49 13.77 7.07
N LYS A 26 -31.61 13.30 6.53
CA LYS A 26 -31.83 11.89 6.14
C LYS A 26 -31.41 11.56 4.69
N ASP A 27 -31.00 12.55 3.91
CA ASP A 27 -30.58 12.38 2.51
C ASP A 27 -29.05 12.31 2.33
N LEU A 28 -28.31 12.42 3.43
CA LEU A 28 -26.85 12.29 3.45
C LEU A 28 -26.46 10.82 3.46
N TYR A 29 -25.58 10.44 2.51
CA TYR A 29 -25.04 9.08 2.39
C TYR A 29 -23.59 9.11 1.89
N LEU A 30 -22.88 7.99 2.04
CA LEU A 30 -21.49 7.84 1.64
C LEU A 30 -21.37 7.50 0.16
N ALA A 31 -21.29 8.53 -0.69
CA ALA A 31 -21.17 8.34 -2.14
C ALA A 31 -19.85 7.70 -2.56
N ASN A 32 -18.71 8.21 -2.06
CA ASN A 32 -17.39 7.74 -2.44
C ASN A 32 -16.42 7.74 -1.25
N VAL A 33 -15.48 6.81 -1.27
CA VAL A 33 -14.30 6.79 -0.41
C VAL A 33 -13.09 6.69 -1.33
N PHE A 34 -12.39 7.80 -1.53
CA PHE A 34 -11.20 7.85 -2.36
C PHE A 34 -9.96 7.57 -1.51
N HIS A 35 -9.19 6.54 -1.88
CA HIS A 35 -7.90 6.23 -1.29
C HIS A 35 -6.83 6.37 -2.37
N ALA A 36 -6.33 7.59 -2.56
CA ALA A 36 -5.27 7.91 -3.50
C ALA A 36 -3.93 8.04 -2.77
N SER A 37 -2.90 7.37 -3.26
CA SER A 37 -1.57 7.37 -2.66
C SER A 37 -0.49 7.47 -3.73
N ALA A 38 0.64 8.07 -3.37
CA ALA A 38 1.87 8.06 -4.13
C ALA A 38 2.95 7.42 -3.25
N LEU A 39 3.62 6.40 -3.79
CA LEU A 39 4.76 5.73 -3.14
C LEU A 39 5.93 5.79 -4.12
N GLU A 40 7.04 6.31 -3.64
CA GLU A 40 8.27 6.46 -4.40
C GLU A 40 9.31 5.46 -3.89
N TRP A 41 10.07 4.89 -4.83
CA TRP A 41 11.21 4.03 -4.54
C TRP A 41 12.46 4.85 -4.84
N ASP A 42 13.30 5.08 -3.84
CA ASP A 42 14.52 5.87 -3.96
C ASP A 42 15.66 5.26 -3.12
N THR A 43 16.86 5.79 -3.32
CA THR A 43 18.12 5.37 -2.70
C THR A 43 18.46 6.13 -1.42
N GLU A 44 17.74 7.21 -1.11
CA GLU A 44 18.00 8.02 0.09
C GLU A 44 17.80 7.20 1.38
N GLY A 45 18.75 7.35 2.31
CA GLY A 45 18.74 6.67 3.59
C GLY A 45 19.87 7.14 4.51
N ASN A 46 19.88 6.63 5.73
CA ASN A 46 20.97 6.93 6.68
C ASN A 46 22.31 6.38 6.16
N PRO A 47 23.43 7.06 6.44
CA PRO A 47 24.75 6.52 6.14
C PRO A 47 25.00 5.23 6.94
N PHE A 48 25.91 4.40 6.43
CA PHE A 48 26.33 3.15 7.05
C PHE A 48 27.86 3.01 6.97
N ASP A 49 28.44 2.12 7.79
CA ASP A 49 29.88 1.84 7.76
C ASP A 49 30.24 0.97 6.54
N THR A 50 31.08 1.51 5.67
CA THR A 50 31.52 0.85 4.42
C THR A 50 32.49 -0.30 4.65
N SER A 51 33.08 -0.45 5.85
CA SER A 51 33.93 -1.59 6.20
C SER A 51 33.20 -2.94 6.09
N ILE A 52 31.85 -2.92 6.14
CA ILE A 52 30.99 -4.10 5.96
C ILE A 52 31.26 -4.84 4.65
N TYR A 53 31.74 -4.15 3.61
CA TYR A 53 32.05 -4.75 2.32
C TYR A 53 33.24 -5.72 2.35
N GLY A 54 34.10 -5.65 3.37
CA GLY A 54 35.19 -6.60 3.59
C GLY A 54 34.81 -7.83 4.43
N SER A 55 33.56 -7.91 4.91
CA SER A 55 33.11 -9.01 5.77
C SER A 55 32.79 -10.28 4.98
N GLU A 56 33.23 -11.45 5.48
CA GLU A 56 32.81 -12.76 4.96
C GLU A 56 31.27 -12.95 4.99
N LYS A 57 30.55 -12.20 5.84
CA LYS A 57 29.09 -12.29 5.97
C LYS A 57 28.32 -11.95 4.69
N ILE A 58 28.90 -11.12 3.82
CA ILE A 58 28.24 -10.67 2.58
C ILE A 58 28.80 -11.34 1.32
N ARG A 59 29.78 -12.26 1.47
CA ARG A 59 30.50 -12.86 0.34
C ARG A 59 29.62 -13.66 -0.61
N ASN A 60 28.59 -14.32 -0.07
CA ASN A 60 27.65 -15.16 -0.83
C ASN A 60 26.19 -14.71 -0.57
N PRO A 61 25.77 -13.56 -1.11
CA PRO A 61 24.44 -13.04 -0.85
C PRO A 61 23.37 -13.90 -1.53
N LYS A 62 22.16 -13.92 -0.96
CA LYS A 62 21.00 -14.46 -1.65
C LYS A 62 20.48 -13.42 -2.64
N LEU A 63 20.01 -13.88 -3.79
CA LEU A 63 19.41 -13.02 -4.78
C LEU A 63 17.99 -12.64 -4.35
N PHE A 64 17.73 -11.35 -4.19
CA PHE A 64 16.39 -10.78 -4.16
C PHE A 64 16.21 -9.94 -5.42
N TYR A 65 15.62 -10.54 -6.46
CA TYR A 65 15.42 -9.91 -7.76
C TYR A 65 13.93 -9.73 -8.00
N ALA A 66 13.44 -8.50 -7.77
CA ALA A 66 12.02 -8.16 -7.84
C ALA A 66 11.60 -7.70 -9.26
N ASP A 67 11.88 -8.54 -10.25
CA ASP A 67 11.60 -8.32 -11.68
C ASP A 67 10.21 -8.81 -12.12
N HIS A 68 9.39 -9.26 -11.16
CA HIS A 68 8.04 -9.77 -11.36
C HIS A 68 7.13 -9.29 -10.22
N PRO A 69 5.80 -9.46 -10.32
CA PRO A 69 4.88 -8.94 -9.32
C PRO A 69 5.19 -9.38 -7.89
N PHE A 70 5.19 -8.42 -6.95
CA PHE A 70 5.47 -8.68 -5.53
C PHE A 70 4.50 -7.93 -4.61
N ILE A 71 4.45 -8.39 -3.35
CA ILE A 71 3.69 -7.78 -2.26
C ILE A 71 4.67 -7.06 -1.32
N PHE A 72 4.26 -5.93 -0.76
CA PHE A 72 5.05 -5.22 0.26
C PHE A 72 4.18 -4.80 1.44
N LEU A 73 4.81 -4.69 2.60
CA LEU A 73 4.22 -4.16 3.83
C LEU A 73 5.19 -3.17 4.47
N VAL A 74 4.69 -2.03 4.90
CA VAL A 74 5.40 -1.12 5.81
C VAL A 74 4.76 -1.27 7.18
N LYS A 75 5.55 -1.63 8.18
CA LYS A 75 5.08 -2.02 9.50
C LYS A 75 5.85 -1.30 10.59
N ASP A 76 5.15 -0.82 11.61
CA ASP A 76 5.80 -0.37 12.84
C ASP A 76 6.25 -1.59 13.67
N ASN A 77 7.54 -1.65 14.00
CA ASN A 77 8.12 -2.80 14.69
C ASN A 77 7.82 -2.86 16.19
N LYS A 78 7.35 -1.75 16.80
CA LYS A 78 7.03 -1.71 18.25
C LYS A 78 5.58 -2.13 18.49
N THR A 79 4.64 -1.58 17.73
CA THR A 79 3.20 -1.81 17.88
C THR A 79 2.67 -2.92 17.00
N ASN A 80 3.45 -3.35 16.01
CA ASN A 80 3.03 -4.23 14.93
C ASN A 80 1.97 -3.66 13.98
N SER A 81 1.71 -2.35 14.03
CA SER A 81 0.73 -1.70 13.13
C SER A 81 1.19 -1.74 11.68
N ILE A 82 0.27 -2.03 10.76
CA ILE A 82 0.49 -1.95 9.32
C ILE A 82 0.28 -0.49 8.89
N LEU A 83 1.34 0.14 8.41
CA LEU A 83 1.32 1.51 7.88
C LEU A 83 0.93 1.52 6.40
N PHE A 84 1.46 0.55 5.63
CA PHE A 84 1.08 0.31 4.24
C PHE A 84 1.02 -1.19 3.95
N ILE A 85 0.10 -1.58 3.08
CA ILE A 85 0.05 -2.89 2.45
C ILE A 85 -0.30 -2.71 0.98
N GLY A 86 0.45 -3.38 0.09
CA GLY A 86 0.25 -3.20 -1.34
C GLY A 86 0.92 -4.28 -2.17
N ARG A 87 0.69 -4.21 -3.48
CA ARG A 87 1.36 -5.05 -4.49
C ARG A 87 1.78 -4.20 -5.67
N LEU A 88 2.99 -4.42 -6.18
CA LEU A 88 3.43 -3.86 -7.46
C LEU A 88 3.26 -4.95 -8.51
N VAL A 89 2.28 -4.77 -9.41
CA VAL A 89 1.97 -5.74 -10.48
C VAL A 89 2.35 -5.19 -11.85
N ARG A 90 2.11 -3.90 -12.06
CA ARG A 90 2.43 -3.21 -13.31
C ARG A 90 3.08 -1.87 -12.99
N PRO A 91 4.42 -1.77 -13.00
CA PRO A 91 5.10 -0.48 -12.89
C PRO A 91 4.83 0.38 -14.13
N LYS A 92 5.08 1.68 -14.00
CA LYS A 92 5.05 2.60 -15.15
C LYS A 92 6.29 2.31 -16.01
N GLY A 93 6.10 2.26 -17.32
CA GLY A 93 7.16 2.00 -18.28
C GLY A 93 6.57 1.60 -19.64
N ASP A 94 7.39 1.70 -20.68
CA ASP A 94 7.01 1.27 -22.01
C ASP A 94 7.06 -0.26 -22.14
N LYS A 95 6.19 -0.81 -22.99
CA LYS A 95 6.17 -2.25 -23.22
C LYS A 95 7.38 -2.66 -24.04
N MET A 96 8.24 -3.51 -23.48
CA MET A 96 9.36 -4.12 -24.20
C MET A 96 8.92 -5.40 -24.91
N ARG A 97 9.69 -5.82 -25.91
CA ARG A 97 9.54 -7.09 -26.61
C ARG A 97 10.69 -7.98 -26.19
N ASP A 98 10.38 -9.17 -25.68
CA ASP A 98 11.41 -10.17 -25.42
C ASP A 98 11.92 -10.69 -26.77
N GLU A 99 13.24 -10.76 -26.93
CA GLU A 99 13.91 -11.25 -28.15
C GLU A 99 13.82 -12.76 -28.31
#